data_AF-A0AAE4EI15-F1
#
_entry.id   AF-A0AAE4EI15-F1
#
_cell.length_a   1.000
_cell.length_b   1.000
_cell.length_c   1.000
_cell.angle_alpha   90.00
_cell.angle_beta   90.00
_cell.angle_gamma   90.00
#
_symmetry.space_group_name_H-M   'P 1'
#
loop_
_entity.id
_entity.type
_entity.pdbx_description
1 polymer ?
#
loop_
_entity_poly.entity_id
_entity_poly.type
_entity_poly.pdbx_seq_one_letter_code
_entity_poly.pdbx_strand_id
1 'polypeptide(L)'
;MSDDLGLPLRRKLPDDVRARLREEVRRGMGKRRPARVRYVAAAAAVVALAAGAVVATQVFRHQPVAEPGPPPPQDVFNPLTLDAAVATSSLDRCWAAVQAAGKTGRVPPRRDWVPVFTEVFQTDSVVAATADGKPMFCETTETTVTLSDPAATPAYTPGTRTGLLLHSATGMVGGILAPGGEGSYLDAETEGGESSMSRISFSPVTRQFTGVTRSDPARTTLSIGKPMEPAVRLPAAPPPLLAVVDRPVTADRTSAAGRALGDCLAAAEMEAIPDPAAFEPGPLLDSDGYRVVLGRRGDRFVVCTTEPDYRRPGKSRVRALPSGPSPEKPPAFPLIVDTLGRETGGPPATDRRPFAAALPATATTAVVDFGSEGKIEAHVVAGMVVVWDPENFKVSPETKVRVTARDAKGAVVYDGSVPAL
;
A
#
# COMPACT_ATOMS: atom_id res chain seq x y z
N MET A 1 -46.56 -16.97 17.23
CA MET A 1 -47.05 -15.98 16.26
C MET A 1 -45.91 -15.73 15.31
N SER A 2 -45.96 -16.37 14.15
CA SER A 2 -44.93 -16.31 13.11
C SER A 2 -45.60 -15.71 11.89
N ASP A 3 -45.08 -14.58 11.40
CA ASP A 3 -45.07 -14.13 10.01
C ASP A 3 -44.73 -12.63 9.99
N ASP A 4 -43.56 -12.27 9.47
CA ASP A 4 -43.34 -11.06 8.63
C ASP A 4 -41.85 -10.88 8.28
N LEU A 5 -41.31 -11.82 7.50
CA LEU A 5 -40.19 -11.49 6.62
C LEU A 5 -40.82 -11.25 5.25
N GLY A 6 -41.04 -9.98 4.91
CA GLY A 6 -41.66 -9.48 3.67
C GLY A 6 -40.93 -9.90 2.40
N LEU A 7 -40.89 -11.21 2.14
CA LEU A 7 -40.40 -11.81 0.92
C LEU A 7 -41.55 -11.80 -0.09
N PRO A 8 -41.31 -11.39 -1.34
CA PRO A 8 -42.35 -11.42 -2.37
C PRO A 8 -42.87 -12.84 -2.53
N LEU A 9 -44.21 -12.95 -2.67
CA LEU A 9 -44.93 -14.21 -2.91
C LEU A 9 -44.17 -15.07 -3.93
N ARG A 10 -43.80 -16.29 -3.52
CA ARG A 10 -43.15 -17.29 -4.37
C ARG A 10 -44.05 -17.58 -5.57
N ARG A 11 -43.86 -16.85 -6.67
CA ARG A 11 -44.54 -17.13 -7.93
C ARG A 11 -43.98 -18.43 -8.48
N LYS A 12 -44.87 -19.39 -8.70
CA LYS A 12 -44.54 -20.65 -9.37
C LYS A 12 -44.05 -20.30 -10.78
N LEU A 13 -42.86 -20.76 -11.15
CA LEU A 13 -42.34 -20.53 -12.50
C LEU A 13 -43.33 -21.10 -13.54
N PRO A 14 -43.60 -20.36 -14.64
CA PRO A 14 -44.36 -20.85 -15.78
C PRO A 14 -43.82 -22.20 -16.30
N ASP A 15 -44.73 -23.07 -16.73
CA ASP A 15 -44.41 -24.46 -17.04
C ASP A 15 -43.48 -24.62 -18.25
N ASP A 16 -43.55 -23.70 -19.20
CA ASP A 16 -42.68 -23.61 -20.38
C ASP A 16 -41.24 -23.29 -19.99
N VAL A 17 -41.02 -22.37 -19.04
CA VAL A 17 -39.69 -22.01 -18.53
C VAL A 17 -39.07 -23.20 -17.78
N ARG A 18 -39.90 -23.89 -16.99
CA ARG A 18 -39.50 -25.10 -16.25
C ARG A 18 -39.13 -26.26 -17.18
N ALA A 19 -39.85 -26.41 -18.29
CA ALA A 19 -39.56 -27.41 -19.31
C ALA A 19 -38.25 -27.09 -20.03
N ARG A 20 -38.04 -25.84 -20.43
CA ARG A 20 -36.83 -25.38 -21.11
C ARG A 20 -35.57 -25.54 -20.25
N LEU A 21 -35.64 -25.20 -18.96
CA LEU A 21 -34.54 -25.41 -18.01
C LEU A 21 -34.19 -26.90 -17.83
N ARG A 22 -35.20 -27.79 -17.76
CA ARG A 22 -34.95 -29.24 -17.69
C ARG A 22 -34.32 -29.78 -18.96
N GLU A 23 -34.66 -29.21 -20.11
CA GLU A 23 -34.11 -29.63 -21.38
C GLU A 23 -32.67 -29.18 -21.56
N GLU A 24 -32.32 -27.95 -21.16
CA GLU A 24 -30.93 -27.46 -21.14
C GLU A 24 -30.04 -28.29 -20.20
N VAL A 25 -30.54 -28.65 -19.01
CA VAL A 25 -29.80 -29.51 -18.07
C VAL A 25 -29.58 -30.91 -18.65
N ARG A 26 -30.59 -31.51 -19.29
CA ARG A 26 -30.43 -32.82 -19.95
C ARG A 26 -29.46 -32.76 -21.13
N ARG A 27 -29.45 -31.64 -21.87
CA ARG A 27 -28.54 -31.40 -23.00
C ARG A 27 -27.08 -31.24 -22.52
N GLY A 28 -26.87 -30.65 -21.36
CA GLY A 28 -25.56 -30.56 -20.70
C GLY A 28 -25.06 -31.88 -20.12
N MET A 29 -25.96 -32.79 -19.73
CA MET A 29 -25.61 -34.09 -19.12
C MET A 29 -25.45 -35.25 -20.13
N GLY A 30 -25.71 -35.02 -21.42
CA GLY A 30 -25.87 -36.08 -22.41
C GLY A 30 -24.78 -36.17 -23.48
N LYS A 31 -23.53 -36.51 -23.12
CA LYS A 31 -22.60 -37.18 -24.06
C LYS A 31 -21.86 -38.33 -23.37
N ARG A 32 -22.52 -39.49 -23.32
CA ARG A 32 -21.83 -40.79 -23.13
C ARG A 32 -21.04 -41.09 -24.41
N ARG A 33 -19.71 -40.99 -24.35
CA ARG A 33 -18.84 -41.57 -25.38
C ARG A 33 -18.85 -43.11 -25.23
N PRO A 34 -19.01 -43.88 -26.32
CA PRO A 34 -18.98 -45.33 -26.24
C PRO A 34 -17.57 -45.82 -25.91
N ALA A 35 -17.50 -46.79 -25.00
CA ALA A 35 -16.29 -47.49 -24.61
C ALA A 35 -15.88 -48.54 -25.65
N ARG A 36 -14.58 -48.58 -25.97
CA ARG A 36 -13.71 -49.70 -26.41
C ARG A 36 -12.43 -49.07 -27.02
N VAL A 37 -11.18 -49.52 -26.92
CA VAL A 37 -10.45 -50.60 -26.23
C VAL A 37 -8.95 -50.18 -26.31
N ARG A 38 -8.21 -50.37 -25.20
CA ARG A 38 -6.78 -50.72 -25.02
C ARG A 38 -5.59 -49.94 -25.67
N TYR A 39 -4.68 -49.55 -24.77
CA TYR A 39 -3.20 -49.39 -24.86
C TYR A 39 -2.59 -48.48 -25.94
N VAL A 40 -2.26 -47.22 -25.59
CA VAL A 40 -0.94 -46.60 -25.87
C VAL A 40 -0.58 -45.67 -24.70
N ALA A 41 0.65 -45.83 -24.23
CA ALA A 41 1.27 -45.17 -23.11
C ALA A 41 1.62 -43.69 -23.36
N ALA A 42 1.61 -42.91 -22.28
CA ALA A 42 2.55 -41.82 -21.98
C ALA A 42 3.01 -40.93 -23.15
N ALA A 43 2.16 -39.99 -23.61
CA ALA A 43 2.63 -38.79 -24.34
C ALA A 43 1.64 -37.60 -24.34
N ALA A 44 0.48 -37.67 -23.67
CA ALA A 44 -0.56 -36.65 -23.78
C ALA A 44 -0.68 -35.69 -22.57
N ALA A 45 0.17 -35.83 -21.55
CA ALA A 45 0.11 -34.97 -20.35
C ALA A 45 0.79 -33.61 -20.54
N VAL A 46 1.65 -33.44 -21.54
CA VAL A 46 2.41 -32.19 -21.76
C VAL A 46 1.60 -31.16 -22.57
N VAL A 47 0.70 -31.58 -23.45
CA VAL A 47 -0.12 -30.66 -24.26
C VAL A 47 -1.29 -30.08 -23.46
N ALA A 48 -1.80 -30.78 -22.44
CA ALA A 48 -2.88 -30.30 -21.59
C ALA A 48 -2.43 -29.20 -20.60
N LEU A 49 -1.17 -29.23 -20.14
CA LEU A 49 -0.60 -28.19 -19.27
C LEU A 49 -0.22 -26.92 -20.04
N ALA A 50 0.30 -27.06 -21.27
CA ALA A 50 0.56 -25.92 -22.14
C ALA A 50 -0.73 -25.19 -22.58
N ALA A 51 -1.82 -25.94 -22.82
CA ALA A 51 -3.12 -25.34 -23.14
C ALA A 51 -3.76 -24.61 -21.94
N GLY A 52 -3.56 -25.09 -20.71
CA GLY A 52 -4.07 -24.44 -19.49
C GLY A 52 -3.47 -23.05 -19.23
N ALA A 53 -2.18 -22.87 -19.51
CA ALA A 53 -1.49 -21.58 -19.37
C ALA A 53 -1.92 -20.55 -20.44
N VAL A 54 -2.25 -21.00 -21.65
CA VAL A 54 -2.74 -20.12 -22.73
C VAL A 54 -4.19 -19.68 -22.49
N VAL A 55 -5.04 -20.54 -21.92
CA VAL A 55 -6.42 -20.17 -21.60
C VAL A 55 -6.50 -19.14 -20.46
N ALA A 56 -5.65 -19.26 -19.43
CA ALA A 56 -5.60 -18.25 -18.35
C ALA A 56 -5.14 -16.87 -18.84
N THR A 57 -4.24 -16.80 -19.82
CA THR A 57 -3.78 -15.52 -20.40
C THR A 57 -4.74 -14.93 -21.43
N GLN A 58 -5.56 -15.75 -22.12
CA GLN A 58 -6.59 -15.26 -23.04
C GLN A 58 -7.85 -14.74 -22.32
N VAL A 59 -8.22 -15.29 -21.16
CA VAL A 59 -9.38 -14.80 -20.39
C VAL A 59 -9.17 -13.35 -19.90
N PHE A 60 -7.92 -12.92 -19.68
CA PHE A 60 -7.60 -11.52 -19.38
C PHE A 60 -7.33 -10.65 -20.62
N ARG A 61 -7.01 -11.22 -21.78
CA ARG A 61 -6.79 -10.48 -23.04
C ARG A 61 -8.06 -10.25 -23.86
N HIS A 62 -9.13 -10.97 -23.60
CA HIS A 62 -10.42 -10.82 -24.28
C HIS A 62 -11.56 -10.65 -23.27
N GLN A 63 -11.62 -9.49 -22.62
CA GLN A 63 -12.91 -8.95 -22.24
C GLN A 63 -13.55 -8.37 -23.52
N PRO A 64 -14.62 -8.96 -24.07
CA PRO A 64 -15.44 -8.23 -25.03
C PRO A 64 -15.99 -7.00 -24.31
N VAL A 65 -15.96 -5.85 -25.00
CA VAL A 65 -16.73 -4.66 -24.59
C VAL A 65 -18.18 -5.12 -24.47
N ALA A 66 -18.64 -5.34 -23.24
CA ALA A 66 -19.99 -5.80 -22.98
C ALA A 66 -20.95 -4.65 -23.29
N GLU A 67 -21.92 -4.93 -24.16
CA GLU A 67 -23.18 -4.19 -24.22
C GLU A 67 -23.76 -4.02 -22.79
N PRO A 68 -24.55 -2.96 -22.53
CA PRO A 68 -24.99 -2.62 -21.18
C PRO A 68 -25.93 -3.70 -20.61
N GLY A 69 -25.33 -4.67 -19.93
CA GLY A 69 -26.03 -5.58 -19.04
C GLY A 69 -26.41 -4.89 -17.72
N PRO A 70 -27.32 -5.49 -16.94
CA PRO A 70 -27.68 -4.97 -15.63
C PRO A 70 -26.42 -4.82 -14.76
N PRO A 71 -26.33 -3.75 -13.94
CA PRO A 71 -25.15 -3.47 -13.15
C PRO A 71 -24.80 -4.68 -12.26
N PRO A 72 -23.52 -5.05 -12.13
CA PRO A 72 -23.11 -6.11 -11.22
C PRO A 72 -23.56 -5.75 -9.78
N PRO A 73 -23.84 -6.76 -8.94
CA PRO A 73 -24.11 -6.54 -7.52
C PRO A 73 -22.99 -5.68 -6.91
N GLN A 74 -23.36 -4.63 -6.17
CA GLN A 74 -22.43 -3.64 -5.62
C GLN A 74 -21.44 -4.21 -4.56
N ASP A 75 -21.51 -5.51 -4.26
CA ASP A 75 -20.76 -6.16 -3.18
C ASP A 75 -19.47 -6.88 -3.61
N VAL A 76 -19.16 -6.97 -4.92
CA VAL A 76 -17.89 -7.58 -5.39
C VAL A 76 -16.86 -6.49 -5.68
N PHE A 77 -16.42 -5.79 -4.62
CA PHE A 77 -15.24 -4.92 -4.64
C PHE A 77 -13.97 -5.78 -4.69
N ASN A 78 -13.67 -6.36 -5.84
CA ASN A 78 -12.35 -6.93 -6.08
C ASN A 78 -11.93 -6.81 -7.55
N PRO A 79 -11.69 -5.58 -8.08
CA PRO A 79 -11.08 -5.46 -9.39
C PRO A 79 -9.56 -5.59 -9.20
N LEU A 80 -9.07 -6.77 -8.84
CA LEU A 80 -7.68 -7.09 -9.16
C LEU A 80 -7.53 -6.88 -10.66
N THR A 81 -6.65 -5.95 -11.02
CA THR A 81 -6.35 -5.64 -12.41
C THR A 81 -4.94 -6.10 -12.74
N LEU A 82 -4.69 -6.34 -14.02
CA LEU A 82 -3.36 -6.61 -14.52
C LEU A 82 -2.99 -5.49 -15.48
N ASP A 83 -2.23 -4.52 -14.98
CA ASP A 83 -1.56 -3.56 -15.84
C ASP A 83 -0.33 -4.24 -16.47
N ALA A 84 -0.41 -4.50 -17.78
CA ALA A 84 0.65 -5.20 -18.50
C ALA A 84 1.98 -4.42 -18.55
N ALA A 85 1.94 -3.09 -18.55
CA ALA A 85 3.14 -2.27 -18.61
C ALA A 85 3.84 -2.25 -17.25
N VAL A 86 3.08 -2.06 -16.16
CA VAL A 86 3.61 -2.18 -14.79
C VAL A 86 4.13 -3.59 -14.54
N ALA A 87 3.34 -4.63 -14.86
CA ALA A 87 3.75 -6.01 -14.69
C ALA A 87 5.06 -6.34 -15.41
N THR A 88 5.18 -5.92 -16.68
CA THR A 88 6.39 -6.18 -17.47
C THR A 88 7.59 -5.44 -16.90
N SER A 89 7.46 -4.12 -16.67
CA SER A 89 8.57 -3.29 -16.19
C SER A 89 9.05 -3.70 -14.79
N SER A 90 8.16 -3.99 -13.86
CA SER A 90 8.51 -4.46 -12.51
C SER A 90 9.17 -5.84 -12.54
N LEU A 91 8.60 -6.82 -13.26
CA LEU A 91 9.19 -8.17 -13.34
C LEU A 91 10.55 -8.16 -14.05
N ASP A 92 10.76 -7.30 -15.05
CA ASP A 92 12.04 -7.12 -15.71
C ASP A 92 13.09 -6.52 -14.75
N ARG A 93 12.71 -5.56 -13.91
CA ARG A 93 13.58 -5.05 -12.83
C ARG A 93 13.91 -6.12 -11.80
N CYS A 94 12.93 -6.89 -11.35
CA CYS A 94 13.15 -8.04 -10.45
C CYS A 94 14.12 -9.06 -11.05
N TRP A 95 13.98 -9.36 -12.33
CA TRP A 95 14.92 -10.26 -13.02
C TRP A 95 16.32 -9.67 -13.15
N ALA A 96 16.45 -8.38 -13.49
CA ALA A 96 17.74 -7.71 -13.53
C ALA A 96 18.43 -7.73 -12.14
N ALA A 97 17.67 -7.51 -11.06
CA ALA A 97 18.17 -7.62 -9.70
C ALA A 97 18.63 -9.05 -9.35
N VAL A 98 17.90 -10.08 -9.79
CA VAL A 98 18.31 -11.49 -9.66
C VAL A 98 19.64 -11.75 -10.39
N GLN A 99 19.78 -11.24 -11.62
CA GLN A 99 21.00 -11.37 -12.41
C GLN A 99 22.19 -10.69 -11.71
N ALA A 100 22.02 -9.44 -11.29
CA ALA A 100 23.05 -8.67 -10.59
C ALA A 100 23.47 -9.33 -9.26
N ALA A 101 22.53 -9.97 -8.56
CA ALA A 101 22.80 -10.71 -7.33
C ALA A 101 23.40 -12.12 -7.55
N GLY A 102 23.58 -12.57 -8.80
CA GLY A 102 24.07 -13.91 -9.11
C GLY A 102 23.11 -15.04 -8.71
N LYS A 103 21.80 -14.76 -8.62
CA LYS A 103 20.78 -15.70 -8.11
C LYS A 103 19.97 -16.37 -9.22
N THR A 104 20.41 -16.31 -10.48
CA THR A 104 19.67 -16.87 -11.63
C THR A 104 19.41 -18.37 -11.53
N GLY A 105 20.28 -19.14 -10.85
CA GLY A 105 20.07 -20.57 -10.60
C GLY A 105 19.01 -20.89 -9.54
N ARG A 106 18.48 -19.89 -8.83
CA ARG A 106 17.45 -20.07 -7.78
C ARG A 106 16.03 -19.85 -8.27
N VAL A 107 15.86 -19.34 -9.48
CA VAL A 107 14.56 -19.00 -10.06
C VAL A 107 14.47 -19.48 -11.50
N PRO A 108 13.28 -19.81 -12.01
CA PRO A 108 13.06 -20.03 -13.44
C PRO A 108 13.49 -18.81 -14.26
N PRO A 109 13.87 -18.98 -15.54
CA PRO A 109 14.21 -17.85 -16.39
C PRO A 109 13.01 -16.91 -16.56
N ARG A 110 13.26 -15.62 -16.72
CA ARG A 110 12.24 -14.55 -16.82
C ARG A 110 11.05 -14.85 -17.74
N ARG A 111 11.29 -15.56 -18.85
CA ARG A 111 10.24 -15.93 -19.83
C ARG A 111 9.17 -16.88 -19.25
N ASP A 112 9.49 -17.58 -18.16
CA ASP A 112 8.59 -18.51 -17.48
C ASP A 112 7.84 -17.81 -16.33
N TRP A 113 8.01 -16.49 -16.18
CA TRP A 113 7.31 -15.68 -15.17
C TRP A 113 6.02 -15.14 -15.77
N VAL A 114 4.88 -15.58 -15.23
CA VAL A 114 3.55 -15.22 -15.69
C VAL A 114 2.91 -14.28 -14.66
N PRO A 115 2.68 -13.00 -14.99
CA PRO A 115 2.01 -12.10 -14.06
C PRO A 115 0.54 -12.51 -13.88
N VAL A 116 0.02 -12.34 -12.68
CA VAL A 116 -1.36 -12.67 -12.29
C VAL A 116 -2.17 -11.40 -12.09
N PHE A 117 -1.66 -10.47 -11.30
CA PHE A 117 -2.26 -9.15 -11.10
C PHE A 117 -1.18 -8.15 -10.66
N THR A 118 -1.54 -6.87 -10.75
CA THR A 118 -0.74 -5.75 -10.26
C THR A 118 -1.53 -4.98 -9.21
N GLU A 119 -0.85 -4.56 -8.16
CA GLU A 119 -1.35 -3.57 -7.23
C GLU A 119 -0.37 -2.41 -7.20
N VAL A 120 -0.90 -1.19 -7.31
CA VAL A 120 -0.11 0.04 -7.20
C VAL A 120 -0.61 0.77 -5.96
N PHE A 121 0.29 0.95 -5.00
CA PHE A 121 0.02 1.68 -3.79
C PHE A 121 0.92 2.92 -3.77
N GLN A 122 0.31 4.09 -3.94
CA GLN A 122 1.05 5.33 -4.18
C GLN A 122 2.00 5.20 -5.39
N THR A 123 3.31 5.17 -5.15
CA THR A 123 4.34 4.99 -6.19
C THR A 123 4.97 3.59 -6.18
N ASP A 124 4.55 2.75 -5.25
CA ASP A 124 5.07 1.39 -5.11
C ASP A 124 4.17 0.45 -5.88
N SER A 125 4.78 -0.53 -6.53
CA SER A 125 4.05 -1.51 -7.31
C SER A 125 4.41 -2.90 -6.83
N VAL A 126 3.39 -3.73 -6.63
CA VAL A 126 3.54 -5.14 -6.35
C VAL A 126 2.90 -5.93 -7.49
N VAL A 127 3.69 -6.81 -8.08
CA VAL A 127 3.23 -7.75 -9.10
C VAL A 127 3.21 -9.13 -8.47
N ALA A 128 2.01 -9.70 -8.35
CA ALA A 128 1.85 -11.11 -8.08
C ALA A 128 2.05 -11.87 -9.38
N ALA A 129 2.93 -12.87 -9.40
CA ALA A 129 3.26 -13.66 -10.57
C ALA A 129 3.38 -15.14 -10.19
N THR A 130 3.47 -16.01 -11.19
CA THR A 130 3.94 -17.38 -11.00
C THR A 130 5.24 -17.58 -11.78
N ALA A 131 6.19 -18.32 -11.22
CA ALA A 131 7.38 -18.78 -11.92
C ALA A 131 7.40 -20.31 -11.88
N ASP A 132 7.28 -20.94 -13.04
CA ASP A 132 7.10 -22.40 -13.17
C ASP A 132 5.93 -22.91 -12.30
N GLY A 133 4.81 -22.17 -12.33
CA GLY A 133 3.60 -22.48 -11.57
C GLY A 133 3.68 -22.19 -10.06
N LYS A 134 4.83 -21.78 -9.53
CA LYS A 134 4.98 -21.42 -8.11
C LYS A 134 4.68 -19.94 -7.88
N PRO A 135 3.95 -19.58 -6.82
CA PRO A 135 3.61 -18.18 -6.54
C PRO A 135 4.86 -17.36 -6.17
N MET A 136 4.87 -16.10 -6.59
CA MET A 136 5.89 -15.12 -6.21
C MET A 136 5.35 -13.70 -6.30
N PHE A 137 6.00 -12.79 -5.58
CA PHE A 137 5.71 -11.38 -5.53
C PHE A 137 6.97 -10.60 -5.86
N CYS A 138 6.84 -9.65 -6.78
CA CYS A 138 7.85 -8.69 -7.14
C CYS A 138 7.35 -7.31 -6.73
N GLU A 139 7.95 -6.74 -5.70
CA GLU A 139 7.73 -5.36 -5.31
C GLU A 139 8.81 -4.49 -5.92
N THR A 140 8.40 -3.38 -6.51
CA THR A 140 9.31 -2.35 -7.00
C THR A 140 8.86 -0.97 -6.53
N THR A 141 9.78 -0.26 -5.88
CA THR A 141 9.66 1.17 -5.57
C THR A 141 10.45 1.96 -6.62
N GLU A 142 10.63 3.25 -6.41
CA GLU A 142 11.43 4.06 -7.33
C GLU A 142 12.92 3.69 -7.26
N THR A 143 13.44 3.27 -6.08
CA THR A 143 14.88 2.94 -5.89
C THR A 143 15.19 1.49 -5.56
N THR A 144 14.18 0.71 -5.16
CA THR A 144 14.37 -0.63 -4.62
C THR A 144 13.53 -1.67 -5.32
N VAL A 145 13.97 -2.91 -5.16
CA VAL A 145 13.33 -4.12 -5.65
C VAL A 145 13.37 -5.17 -4.56
N THR A 146 12.21 -5.72 -4.23
CA THR A 146 12.07 -6.88 -3.34
C THR A 146 11.41 -8.02 -4.11
N LEU A 147 12.00 -9.21 -4.04
CA LEU A 147 11.48 -10.41 -4.71
C LEU A 147 11.31 -11.53 -3.69
N SER A 148 10.09 -12.04 -3.53
CA SER A 148 9.86 -13.26 -2.73
C SER A 148 10.53 -14.46 -3.39
N ASP A 149 10.99 -15.43 -2.61
CA ASP A 149 11.55 -16.67 -3.15
C ASP A 149 10.43 -17.63 -3.63
N PRO A 150 10.29 -17.92 -4.95
CA PRO A 150 9.29 -18.87 -5.44
C PRO A 150 9.53 -20.31 -4.96
N ALA A 151 10.73 -20.63 -4.46
CA ALA A 151 11.04 -21.93 -3.89
C ALA A 151 10.81 -22.00 -2.37
N ALA A 152 10.51 -20.87 -1.71
CA ALA A 152 10.19 -20.88 -0.29
C ALA A 152 8.81 -21.49 -0.05
N THR A 153 8.71 -22.31 1.00
CA THR A 153 7.42 -22.79 1.50
C THR A 153 6.71 -21.61 2.17
N PRO A 154 5.45 -21.29 1.79
CA PRO A 154 4.68 -20.28 2.50
C PRO A 154 4.61 -20.59 3.99
N ALA A 155 4.73 -19.57 4.83
CA ALA A 155 4.62 -19.73 6.27
C ALA A 155 3.13 -19.84 6.64
N TYR A 156 2.59 -21.06 6.58
CA TYR A 156 1.16 -21.31 6.77
C TYR A 156 0.74 -21.22 8.23
N THR A 157 -0.39 -20.56 8.47
CA THR A 157 -1.08 -20.59 9.76
C THR A 157 -1.49 -22.04 10.09
N PRO A 158 -1.20 -22.54 11.30
CA PRO A 158 -1.53 -23.90 11.71
C PRO A 158 -2.99 -24.28 11.42
N GLY A 159 -3.18 -25.44 10.78
CA GLY A 159 -4.52 -25.94 10.43
C GLY A 159 -5.16 -25.29 9.21
N THR A 160 -4.49 -24.33 8.56
CA THR A 160 -5.00 -23.66 7.35
C THR A 160 -3.98 -23.76 6.20
N ARG A 161 -4.41 -23.33 5.01
CA ARG A 161 -3.52 -23.10 3.86
C ARG A 161 -3.34 -21.60 3.57
N THR A 162 -3.59 -20.75 4.56
CA THR A 162 -3.30 -19.33 4.45
C THR A 162 -1.89 -19.09 4.95
N GLY A 163 -1.05 -18.43 4.16
CA GLY A 163 0.34 -18.20 4.53
C GLY A 163 0.97 -17.05 3.76
N LEU A 164 2.04 -16.51 4.32
CA LEU A 164 2.77 -15.38 3.74
C LEU A 164 3.97 -15.86 2.90
N LEU A 165 4.27 -15.07 1.87
CA LEU A 165 5.43 -15.21 0.97
C LEU A 165 6.26 -13.93 0.87
N LEU A 166 5.66 -12.78 1.17
CA LEU A 166 6.31 -11.49 1.19
C LEU A 166 5.79 -10.66 2.37
N HIS A 167 6.71 -10.06 3.11
CA HIS A 167 6.45 -8.90 3.96
C HIS A 167 7.64 -7.96 3.76
N SER A 168 7.46 -6.91 2.96
CA SER A 168 8.55 -6.04 2.56
C SER A 168 8.84 -4.94 3.57
N ALA A 169 9.98 -4.28 3.42
CA ALA A 169 10.38 -3.16 4.28
C ALA A 169 9.49 -1.92 4.15
N THR A 170 8.62 -1.84 3.13
CA THR A 170 7.61 -0.78 2.96
C THR A 170 6.25 -1.15 3.60
N GLY A 171 6.13 -2.36 4.16
CA GLY A 171 4.88 -2.89 4.70
C GLY A 171 3.94 -3.47 3.64
N MET A 172 4.43 -3.83 2.45
CA MET A 172 3.63 -4.63 1.50
C MET A 172 3.64 -6.09 1.92
N VAL A 173 2.46 -6.71 1.92
CA VAL A 173 2.25 -8.11 2.28
C VAL A 173 1.74 -8.87 1.07
N GLY A 174 2.35 -10.03 0.79
CA GLY A 174 1.94 -10.95 -0.26
C GLY A 174 1.84 -12.37 0.28
N GLY A 175 0.77 -13.09 -0.07
CA GLY A 175 0.55 -14.43 0.45
C GLY A 175 -0.42 -15.27 -0.38
N ILE A 176 -0.74 -16.45 0.14
CA ILE A 176 -1.72 -17.39 -0.40
C ILE A 176 -2.88 -17.49 0.56
N LEU A 177 -4.11 -17.39 0.06
CA LEU A 177 -5.33 -17.47 0.85
C LEU A 177 -5.94 -18.87 0.78
N ALA A 178 -6.20 -19.49 1.93
CA ALA A 178 -6.89 -20.78 1.98
C ALA A 178 -8.28 -20.73 1.30
N PRO A 179 -8.79 -21.85 0.77
CA PRO A 179 -10.21 -21.96 0.40
C PRO A 179 -11.11 -21.60 1.59
N GLY A 180 -12.19 -20.83 1.36
CA GLY A 180 -13.09 -20.37 2.43
C GLY A 180 -12.68 -19.04 3.09
N GLY A 181 -11.51 -18.49 2.73
CA GLY A 181 -11.01 -17.18 3.18
C GLY A 181 -11.63 -15.98 2.46
N GLU A 182 -12.67 -16.18 1.65
CA GLU A 182 -13.37 -15.08 0.98
C GLU A 182 -13.89 -14.06 2.02
N GLY A 183 -13.69 -12.77 1.73
CA GLY A 183 -14.10 -11.69 2.62
C GLY A 183 -13.20 -11.48 3.84
N SER A 184 -12.03 -12.11 3.87
CA SER A 184 -11.05 -11.88 4.93
C SER A 184 -10.42 -10.48 4.88
N TYR A 185 -9.90 -10.07 6.03
CA TYR A 185 -9.12 -8.87 6.26
C TYR A 185 -7.77 -9.26 6.85
N LEU A 186 -6.76 -8.46 6.53
CA LEU A 186 -5.44 -8.51 7.13
C LEU A 186 -5.39 -7.46 8.24
N ASP A 187 -5.22 -7.93 9.46
CA ASP A 187 -4.97 -7.11 10.63
C ASP A 187 -3.46 -7.03 10.85
N ALA A 188 -2.96 -5.82 11.07
CA ALA A 188 -1.58 -5.56 11.46
C ALA A 188 -1.57 -4.86 12.81
N GLU A 189 -0.80 -5.39 13.74
CA GLU A 189 -0.60 -4.82 15.08
C GLU A 189 0.90 -4.56 15.29
N THR A 190 1.26 -3.31 15.58
CA THR A 190 2.65 -2.91 15.87
C THR A 190 2.96 -3.13 17.35
N GLU A 191 4.25 -3.18 17.71
CA GLU A 191 4.68 -3.25 19.13
C GLU A 191 4.15 -2.09 19.99
N GLY A 192 3.80 -0.96 19.37
CA GLY A 192 3.18 0.20 20.01
C GLY A 192 1.70 0.02 20.37
N GLY A 193 1.09 -1.13 20.01
CA GLY A 193 -0.33 -1.41 20.22
C GLY A 193 -1.26 -0.75 19.20
N GLU A 194 -0.69 -0.18 18.13
CA GLU A 194 -1.47 0.38 17.04
C GLU A 194 -1.91 -0.73 16.11
N SER A 195 -3.17 -0.69 15.69
CA SER A 195 -3.74 -1.67 14.78
C SER A 195 -4.27 -1.03 13.51
N SER A 196 -4.03 -1.69 12.38
CA SER A 196 -4.66 -1.36 11.11
C SER A 196 -5.33 -2.62 10.55
N MET A 197 -6.47 -2.43 9.90
CA MET A 197 -7.19 -3.50 9.23
C MET A 197 -7.32 -3.13 7.75
N SER A 198 -6.82 -4.00 6.88
CA SER A 198 -6.91 -3.84 5.43
C SER A 198 -7.70 -4.98 4.82
N ARG A 199 -8.58 -4.66 3.87
CA ARG A 199 -9.28 -5.71 3.11
C ARG A 199 -8.28 -6.36 2.18
N ILE A 200 -8.26 -7.70 2.13
CA ILE A 200 -7.39 -8.40 1.18
C ILE A 200 -8.11 -8.63 -0.15
N SER A 201 -7.39 -8.34 -1.22
CA SER A 201 -7.79 -8.65 -2.59
C SER A 201 -7.03 -9.89 -3.03
N PHE A 202 -7.70 -10.90 -3.58
CA PHE A 202 -7.06 -12.16 -3.96
C PHE A 202 -7.49 -12.69 -5.34
N SER A 203 -6.58 -13.41 -6.00
CA SER A 203 -6.83 -14.06 -7.30
C SER A 203 -7.69 -15.31 -7.11
N PRO A 204 -8.82 -15.46 -7.81
CA PRO A 204 -9.65 -16.66 -7.69
C PRO A 204 -8.97 -17.92 -8.23
N VAL A 205 -7.95 -17.77 -9.09
CA VAL A 205 -7.24 -18.89 -9.74
C VAL A 205 -6.04 -19.33 -8.90
N THR A 206 -5.14 -18.40 -8.57
CA THR A 206 -3.89 -18.75 -7.87
C THR A 206 -3.98 -18.59 -6.36
N ARG A 207 -5.08 -18.01 -5.85
CA ARG A 207 -5.29 -17.67 -4.43
C ARG A 207 -4.24 -16.71 -3.86
N GLN A 208 -3.39 -16.13 -4.70
CA GLN A 208 -2.47 -15.08 -4.28
C GLN A 208 -3.25 -13.85 -3.85
N PHE A 209 -2.87 -13.26 -2.72
CA PHE A 209 -3.43 -12.01 -2.23
C PHE A 209 -2.31 -11.02 -1.92
N THR A 210 -2.70 -9.76 -1.86
CA THR A 210 -1.86 -8.66 -1.40
C THR A 210 -2.61 -7.82 -0.36
N GLY A 211 -1.84 -7.13 0.48
CA GLY A 211 -2.33 -6.19 1.48
C GLY A 211 -1.23 -5.21 1.87
N VAL A 212 -1.61 -4.15 2.56
CA VAL A 212 -0.69 -3.07 2.98
C VAL A 212 -0.85 -2.85 4.46
N THR A 213 0.27 -2.91 5.18
CA THR A 213 0.37 -2.68 6.62
C THR A 213 1.03 -1.34 6.92
N ARG A 214 1.88 -0.87 5.98
CA ARG A 214 2.76 0.30 6.11
C ARG A 214 3.66 0.22 7.33
N SER A 215 4.03 -0.95 7.80
CA SER A 215 4.79 -1.11 9.04
C SER A 215 6.00 -2.02 8.84
N ASP A 216 7.02 -1.84 9.67
CA ASP A 216 8.24 -2.67 9.63
C ASP A 216 7.89 -4.14 9.91
N PRO A 217 8.24 -5.09 9.01
CA PRO A 217 8.05 -6.52 9.23
C PRO A 217 8.59 -7.03 10.56
N ALA A 218 9.67 -6.45 11.07
CA ALA A 218 10.30 -6.88 12.31
C ALA A 218 9.49 -6.50 13.56
N ARG A 219 8.60 -5.51 13.47
CA ARG A 219 7.83 -4.95 14.61
C ARG A 219 6.33 -5.10 14.45
N THR A 220 5.90 -5.91 13.48
CA THR A 220 4.49 -6.05 13.11
C THR A 220 4.05 -7.49 13.24
N THR A 221 3.02 -7.72 14.04
CA THR A 221 2.28 -8.97 14.06
C THR A 221 1.14 -8.89 13.05
N LEU A 222 1.05 -9.89 12.17
CA LEU A 222 -0.05 -10.00 11.22
C LEU A 222 -1.05 -11.06 11.66
N SER A 223 -2.32 -10.77 11.49
CA SER A 223 -3.41 -11.71 11.66
C SER A 223 -4.36 -11.64 10.47
N ILE A 224 -5.06 -12.73 10.20
CA ILE A 224 -6.08 -12.77 9.16
C ILE A 224 -7.41 -13.25 9.76
N GLY A 225 -8.48 -12.53 9.48
CA GLY A 225 -9.79 -12.82 10.05
C GLY A 225 -10.91 -12.47 9.09
N LYS A 226 -12.14 -12.76 9.52
CA LYS A 226 -13.36 -12.19 8.92
C LYS A 226 -13.92 -11.15 9.88
N PRO A 227 -14.72 -10.18 9.39
CA PRO A 227 -15.39 -9.25 10.27
C PRO A 227 -16.15 -9.98 11.37
N MET A 228 -15.95 -9.55 12.62
CA MET A 228 -16.61 -10.11 13.81
C MET A 228 -16.24 -11.57 14.15
N GLU A 229 -15.26 -12.17 13.48
CA GLU A 229 -14.69 -13.47 13.82
C GLU A 229 -13.29 -13.28 14.43
N PRO A 230 -12.85 -14.17 15.35
CA PRO A 230 -11.49 -14.12 15.86
C PRO A 230 -10.46 -14.23 14.72
N ALA A 231 -9.58 -13.23 14.59
CA ALA A 231 -8.48 -13.27 13.64
C ALA A 231 -7.43 -14.30 14.09
N VAL A 232 -6.81 -14.96 13.11
CA VAL A 232 -5.76 -15.95 13.36
C VAL A 232 -4.42 -15.35 13.00
N ARG A 233 -3.46 -15.43 13.93
CA ARG A 233 -2.10 -14.93 13.72
C ARG A 233 -1.44 -15.66 12.53
N LEU A 234 -0.87 -14.89 11.63
CA LEU A 234 -0.05 -15.35 10.51
C LEU A 234 1.40 -15.53 11.00
N PRO A 235 2.08 -16.64 10.66
CA PRO A 235 3.52 -16.73 10.85
C PRO A 235 4.27 -15.71 10.00
N ALA A 236 5.50 -15.36 10.41
CA ALA A 236 6.36 -14.47 9.65
C ALA A 236 6.63 -15.03 8.23
N ALA A 237 6.61 -14.15 7.23
CA ALA A 237 6.96 -14.51 5.86
C ALA A 237 8.40 -15.07 5.80
N PRO A 238 8.70 -16.02 4.91
CA PRO A 238 10.08 -16.40 4.65
C PRO A 238 10.89 -15.18 4.16
N PRO A 239 12.21 -15.12 4.41
CA PRO A 239 13.04 -14.05 3.88
C PRO A 239 12.90 -13.95 2.36
N PRO A 240 12.86 -12.75 1.78
CA PRO A 240 12.80 -12.59 0.34
C PRO A 240 14.06 -13.18 -0.31
N LEU A 241 13.94 -13.61 -1.57
CA LEU A 241 15.08 -14.05 -2.35
C LEU A 241 16.12 -12.93 -2.44
N LEU A 242 15.67 -11.69 -2.62
CA LEU A 242 16.48 -10.49 -2.56
C LEU A 242 15.63 -9.27 -2.17
N ALA A 243 16.27 -8.30 -1.54
CA ALA A 243 15.79 -6.95 -1.31
C ALA A 243 16.99 -6.03 -1.54
N VAL A 244 16.98 -5.22 -2.60
CA VAL A 244 18.15 -4.43 -3.03
C VAL A 244 17.75 -3.03 -3.47
N VAL A 245 18.67 -2.09 -3.33
CA VAL A 245 18.60 -0.78 -3.99
C VAL A 245 19.17 -0.94 -5.40
N ASP A 246 18.32 -0.95 -6.42
CA ASP A 246 18.73 -1.10 -7.84
C ASP A 246 18.94 0.25 -8.53
N ARG A 247 18.39 1.34 -7.97
CA ARG A 247 18.54 2.72 -8.47
C ARG A 247 18.88 3.66 -7.32
N PRO A 248 20.16 3.68 -6.87
CA PRO A 248 20.55 4.49 -5.74
C PRO A 248 20.39 5.98 -6.07
N VAL A 249 19.84 6.72 -5.12
CA VAL A 249 19.78 8.18 -5.11
C VAL A 249 20.33 8.67 -3.79
N THR A 250 21.07 9.76 -3.83
CA THR A 250 21.69 10.37 -2.65
C THR A 250 21.01 11.69 -2.37
N ALA A 251 20.34 11.79 -1.22
CA ALA A 251 19.90 13.06 -0.65
C ALA A 251 20.95 13.57 0.36
N ASP A 252 20.91 14.86 0.68
CA ASP A 252 21.76 15.41 1.74
C ASP A 252 21.43 14.77 3.09
N ARG A 253 22.46 14.25 3.75
CA ARG A 253 22.44 13.65 5.09
C ARG A 253 23.52 14.26 6.00
N THR A 254 24.10 15.38 5.59
CA THR A 254 25.23 16.03 6.27
C THR A 254 24.82 17.33 6.95
N SER A 255 23.86 18.08 6.38
CA SER A 255 23.29 19.25 7.06
C SER A 255 22.54 18.86 8.34
N ALA A 256 22.22 19.85 9.18
CA ALA A 256 21.39 19.62 10.36
C ALA A 256 20.02 19.01 9.98
N ALA A 257 19.35 19.56 8.95
CA ALA A 257 18.08 19.03 8.43
C ALA A 257 18.26 17.64 7.80
N GLY A 258 19.34 17.42 7.04
CA GLY A 258 19.66 16.13 6.44
C GLY A 258 19.87 15.01 7.46
N ARG A 259 20.64 15.29 8.53
CA ARG A 259 20.81 14.34 9.64
C ARG A 259 19.51 14.11 10.40
N ALA A 260 18.80 15.18 10.74
CA ALA A 260 17.50 15.09 11.41
C ALA A 260 16.51 14.21 10.63
N LEU A 261 16.39 14.40 9.32
CA LEU A 261 15.50 13.60 8.47
C LEU A 261 15.98 12.15 8.39
N GLY A 262 17.27 11.93 8.17
CA GLY A 262 17.85 10.58 8.11
C GLY A 262 17.64 9.78 9.39
N ASP A 263 17.97 10.38 10.55
CA ASP A 263 17.80 9.77 11.86
C ASP A 263 16.33 9.48 12.16
N CYS A 264 15.45 10.42 11.82
CA CYS A 264 14.02 10.29 12.06
C CYS A 264 13.39 9.18 11.18
N LEU A 265 13.71 9.12 9.89
CA LEU A 265 13.23 8.06 9.00
C LEU A 265 13.76 6.67 9.40
N ALA A 266 14.96 6.58 9.95
CA ALA A 266 15.53 5.32 10.44
C ALA A 266 14.92 4.88 11.78
N ALA A 267 14.49 5.82 12.62
CA ALA A 267 13.94 5.55 13.94
C ALA A 267 12.40 5.49 14.00
N ALA A 268 11.70 5.92 12.94
CA ALA A 268 10.25 5.92 12.86
C ALA A 268 9.67 4.57 13.26
N GLU A 269 8.80 4.58 14.28
CA GLU A 269 8.33 3.33 14.90
C GLU A 269 7.13 2.72 14.18
N MET A 270 6.33 3.55 13.51
CA MET A 270 5.00 3.18 13.01
C MET A 270 4.98 2.92 11.51
N GLU A 271 5.32 3.95 10.72
CA GLU A 271 5.14 3.92 9.28
C GLU A 271 6.45 3.67 8.53
N ALA A 272 6.44 2.59 7.76
CA ALA A 272 7.46 2.28 6.79
C ALA A 272 7.36 3.26 5.61
N ILE A 273 8.36 4.15 5.50
CA ILE A 273 8.45 5.11 4.39
C ILE A 273 9.20 4.44 3.24
N PRO A 274 8.58 4.28 2.06
CA PRO A 274 9.27 3.75 0.88
C PRO A 274 10.45 4.64 0.47
N ASP A 275 11.59 4.02 0.19
CA ASP A 275 12.82 4.70 -0.26
C ASP A 275 13.26 5.89 0.63
N PRO A 276 13.45 5.68 1.95
CA PRO A 276 13.69 6.77 2.89
C PRO A 276 14.99 7.55 2.58
N ALA A 277 15.98 6.88 1.99
CA ALA A 277 17.24 7.49 1.57
C ALA A 277 17.10 8.53 0.45
N ALA A 278 15.98 8.50 -0.29
CA ALA A 278 15.76 9.33 -1.46
C ALA A 278 15.06 10.66 -1.16
N PHE A 279 14.56 10.87 0.06
CA PHE A 279 13.90 12.14 0.42
C PHE A 279 14.93 13.24 0.67
N GLU A 280 14.81 14.34 -0.07
CA GLU A 280 15.58 15.55 0.15
C GLU A 280 15.11 16.27 1.42
N PRO A 281 16.02 16.71 2.29
CA PRO A 281 15.64 17.42 3.51
C PRO A 281 15.04 18.79 3.19
N GLY A 282 13.91 19.06 3.82
CA GLY A 282 13.20 20.34 3.82
C GLY A 282 13.55 21.22 5.02
N PRO A 283 12.66 22.14 5.40
CA PRO A 283 12.87 22.95 6.60
C PRO A 283 12.84 22.07 7.86
N LEU A 284 13.65 22.47 8.84
CA LEU A 284 13.78 21.85 10.15
C LEU A 284 13.32 22.85 11.21
N LEU A 285 12.37 22.43 12.03
CA LEU A 285 11.91 23.12 13.22
C LEU A 285 12.39 22.33 14.44
N ASP A 286 13.18 22.96 15.31
CA ASP A 286 13.77 22.31 16.49
C ASP A 286 13.69 23.27 17.69
N SER A 287 12.95 22.89 18.73
CA SER A 287 12.80 23.66 19.97
C SER A 287 12.43 22.75 21.14
N ASP A 288 13.08 22.94 22.28
CA ASP A 288 12.73 22.29 23.56
C ASP A 288 12.64 20.74 23.49
N GLY A 289 13.45 20.12 22.63
CA GLY A 289 13.44 18.66 22.42
C GLY A 289 12.34 18.17 21.48
N TYR A 290 11.52 19.07 20.93
CA TYR A 290 10.61 18.80 19.82
C TYR A 290 11.28 19.12 18.50
N ARG A 291 11.16 18.20 17.55
CA ARG A 291 11.70 18.35 16.21
C ARG A 291 10.64 18.01 15.17
N VAL A 292 10.53 18.84 14.14
CA VAL A 292 9.77 18.58 12.92
C VAL A 292 10.70 18.83 11.75
N VAL A 293 10.92 17.80 10.93
CA VAL A 293 11.69 17.93 9.69
C VAL A 293 10.84 17.42 8.55
N LEU A 294 10.72 18.24 7.52
CA LEU A 294 10.01 17.85 6.31
C LEU A 294 11.00 17.20 5.33
N GLY A 295 10.51 16.28 4.52
CA GLY A 295 11.26 15.70 3.41
C GLY A 295 10.42 15.71 2.15
N ARG A 296 11.08 15.89 1.00
CA ARG A 296 10.41 15.86 -0.31
C ARG A 296 11.08 14.88 -1.25
N ARG A 297 10.25 14.23 -2.06
CA ARG A 297 10.68 13.46 -3.22
C ARG A 297 9.66 13.57 -4.35
N GLY A 298 9.98 14.37 -5.36
CA GLY A 298 9.03 14.66 -6.44
C GLY A 298 7.78 15.37 -5.90
N ASP A 299 6.63 14.72 -6.00
CA ASP A 299 5.35 15.16 -5.41
C ASP A 299 4.99 14.44 -4.11
N ARG A 300 5.88 13.60 -3.58
CA ARG A 300 5.75 12.96 -2.28
C ARG A 300 6.41 13.79 -1.20
N PHE A 301 5.78 13.84 -0.04
CA PHE A 301 6.26 14.54 1.13
C PHE A 301 6.30 13.56 2.30
N VAL A 302 7.18 13.84 3.25
CA VAL A 302 7.19 13.16 4.54
C VAL A 302 7.32 14.21 5.62
N VAL A 303 6.50 14.08 6.66
CA VAL A 303 6.61 14.87 7.88
C VAL A 303 7.23 13.95 8.92
N CYS A 304 8.43 14.27 9.37
CA CYS A 304 9.11 13.48 10.38
C CYS A 304 9.18 14.26 11.69
N THR A 305 8.61 13.68 12.75
CA THR A 305 8.54 14.29 14.07
C THR A 305 9.35 13.50 15.09
N THR A 306 9.98 14.21 16.01
CA THR A 306 10.64 13.64 17.19
C THR A 306 10.21 14.45 18.40
N GLU A 307 9.73 13.78 19.43
CA GLU A 307 9.23 14.41 20.65
C GLU A 307 9.68 13.62 21.89
N PRO A 308 9.79 14.26 23.06
CA PRO A 308 10.01 13.55 24.31
C PRO A 308 8.87 12.56 24.61
N ASP A 309 9.21 11.33 24.96
CA ASP A 309 8.21 10.35 25.37
C ASP A 309 7.99 10.43 26.89
N TYR A 310 6.97 11.18 27.32
CA TYR A 310 6.68 11.36 28.75
C TYR A 310 6.16 10.09 29.43
N ARG A 311 5.73 9.07 28.68
CA ARG A 311 5.39 7.74 29.23
C ARG A 311 6.63 6.88 29.43
N ARG A 312 7.72 7.15 28.69
CA ARG A 312 9.01 6.46 28.77
C ARG A 312 10.14 7.47 29.03
N PRO A 313 10.35 7.93 30.28
CA PRO A 313 11.33 8.96 30.60
C PRO A 313 12.72 8.69 30.00
N GLY A 314 13.30 9.69 29.34
CA GLY A 314 14.61 9.59 28.68
C GLY A 314 14.58 8.91 27.30
N LYS A 315 13.39 8.57 26.78
CA LYS A 315 13.18 8.14 25.40
C LYS A 315 12.50 9.24 24.59
N SER A 316 12.64 9.13 23.28
CA SER A 316 11.91 9.96 22.32
C SER A 316 10.94 9.09 21.55
N ARG A 317 9.78 9.65 21.20
CA ARG A 317 8.88 9.07 20.20
C ARG A 317 9.23 9.66 18.85
N VAL A 318 9.34 8.82 17.83
CA VAL A 318 9.69 9.22 16.46
C VAL A 318 8.62 8.71 15.51
N ARG A 319 8.07 9.61 14.70
CA ARG A 319 7.04 9.29 13.70
C ARG A 319 7.42 9.89 12.36
N ALA A 320 7.17 9.15 11.29
CA ALA A 320 7.28 9.65 9.93
C ALA A 320 5.93 9.45 9.27
N LEU A 321 5.30 10.52 8.80
CA LEU A 321 3.99 10.49 8.16
C LEU A 321 4.17 10.80 6.68
N PRO A 322 3.84 9.88 5.75
CA PRO A 322 3.81 10.21 4.34
C PRO A 322 2.67 11.21 4.13
N SER A 323 2.98 12.29 3.45
CA SER A 323 2.02 13.29 3.03
C SER A 323 2.16 13.47 1.51
N GLY A 324 1.09 13.89 0.87
CA GLY A 324 1.05 14.02 -0.57
C GLY A 324 -0.20 14.78 -0.96
N PRO A 325 -0.20 15.44 -2.12
CA PRO A 325 -1.40 16.09 -2.57
C PRO A 325 -2.50 15.05 -2.72
N SER A 326 -3.72 15.44 -2.36
CA SER A 326 -4.93 14.81 -2.90
C SER A 326 -4.79 14.69 -4.44
N PRO A 327 -5.48 13.76 -5.12
CA PRO A 327 -5.52 13.73 -6.60
C PRO A 327 -5.82 15.11 -7.22
N GLU A 328 -6.56 15.96 -6.51
CA GLU A 328 -6.60 17.40 -6.76
C GLU A 328 -5.28 18.00 -6.26
N LYS A 329 -4.37 18.39 -7.16
CA LYS A 329 -3.05 18.98 -6.83
C LYS A 329 -3.17 20.51 -6.71
N PRO A 330 -3.63 21.09 -5.58
CA PRO A 330 -3.66 22.54 -5.45
C PRO A 330 -2.23 23.11 -5.43
N PRO A 331 -2.05 24.40 -5.76
CA PRO A 331 -0.75 25.04 -5.74
C PRO A 331 -0.12 25.09 -4.33
N ALA A 332 -0.92 24.99 -3.27
CA ALA A 332 -0.48 24.79 -1.90
C ALA A 332 -1.47 23.90 -1.14
N PHE A 333 -0.98 23.07 -0.21
CA PHE A 333 -1.80 22.20 0.64
C PHE A 333 -1.11 21.94 1.98
N PRO A 334 -1.88 21.64 3.03
CA PRO A 334 -1.31 21.37 4.35
C PRO A 334 -0.61 20.00 4.34
N LEU A 335 0.47 19.91 5.08
CA LEU A 335 1.11 18.64 5.39
C LEU A 335 0.65 18.24 6.80
N ILE A 336 0.14 17.03 6.93
CA ILE A 336 -0.43 16.54 8.19
C ILE A 336 0.68 16.41 9.23
N VAL A 337 0.55 17.14 10.33
CA VAL A 337 1.45 17.03 11.48
C VAL A 337 0.62 16.99 12.76
N ASP A 338 0.91 16.03 13.62
CA ASP A 338 0.21 15.91 14.90
C ASP A 338 0.68 16.97 15.91
N THR A 339 -0.19 17.23 16.88
CA THR A 339 0.18 18.03 18.07
C THR A 339 1.17 17.23 18.91
N LEU A 340 2.38 17.75 19.05
CA LEU A 340 3.46 17.10 19.79
C LEU A 340 3.29 17.32 21.30
N GLY A 341 3.77 16.39 22.11
CA GLY A 341 3.75 16.38 23.58
C GLY A 341 2.45 15.78 24.15
N ARG A 342 1.31 16.07 23.52
CA ARG A 342 -0.01 15.69 24.03
C ARG A 342 -0.22 14.17 24.06
N GLU A 343 0.05 13.48 22.96
CA GLU A 343 -0.17 12.03 22.87
C GLU A 343 0.77 11.23 23.78
N THR A 344 1.99 11.76 23.96
CA THR A 344 3.01 11.17 24.83
C THR A 344 2.75 11.38 26.32
N GLY A 345 1.66 12.05 26.71
CA GLY A 345 1.34 12.32 28.12
C GLY A 345 2.06 13.51 28.72
N GLY A 346 2.52 14.45 27.89
CA GLY A 346 3.13 15.69 28.32
C GLY A 346 2.15 16.59 29.09
N PRO A 347 2.64 17.47 29.98
CA PRO A 347 1.79 18.46 30.65
C PRO A 347 0.99 19.33 29.67
N PRO A 348 -0.25 19.75 30.00
CA PRO A 348 -1.13 20.53 29.11
C PRO A 348 -0.60 21.88 28.57
N ALA A 349 0.56 22.34 29.04
CA ALA A 349 1.19 23.60 28.62
C ALA A 349 2.53 23.36 27.89
N THR A 350 2.85 22.11 27.57
CA THR A 350 4.10 21.72 26.91
C THR A 350 3.88 21.19 25.50
N ASP A 351 2.62 21.12 25.05
CA ASP A 351 2.31 20.69 23.71
C ASP A 351 2.74 21.74 22.67
N ARG A 352 3.22 21.27 21.53
CA ARG A 352 3.68 22.10 20.43
C ARG A 352 2.90 21.73 19.18
N ARG A 353 2.33 22.75 18.53
CA ARG A 353 1.53 22.59 17.32
C ARG A 353 2.29 23.18 16.14
N PRO A 354 2.85 22.36 15.25
CA PRO A 354 3.48 22.86 14.04
C PRO A 354 2.43 23.02 12.93
N PHE A 355 2.51 24.14 12.20
CA PHE A 355 1.86 24.28 10.90
C PHE A 355 2.88 23.93 9.81
N ALA A 356 2.53 23.01 8.92
CA ALA A 356 3.36 22.64 7.77
C ALA A 356 2.55 22.68 6.47
N ALA A 357 3.18 23.13 5.38
CA ALA A 357 2.54 23.15 4.07
C ALA A 357 3.53 22.90 2.93
N ALA A 358 3.03 22.28 1.87
CA ALA A 358 3.66 22.27 0.57
C ALA A 358 3.21 23.51 -0.21
N LEU A 359 4.16 24.14 -0.89
CA LEU A 359 4.04 25.38 -1.66
C LEU A 359 4.59 25.16 -3.08
N PRO A 360 4.39 26.12 -4.02
CA PRO A 360 5.02 26.04 -5.33
C PRO A 360 6.53 25.85 -5.20
N ALA A 361 7.12 24.98 -6.02
CA ALA A 361 8.54 24.63 -5.93
C ALA A 361 9.49 25.83 -6.12
N THR A 362 9.00 26.92 -6.70
CA THR A 362 9.74 28.18 -6.91
C THR A 362 9.73 29.09 -5.68
N ALA A 363 8.93 28.81 -4.66
CA ALA A 363 8.87 29.61 -3.44
C ALA A 363 10.16 29.48 -2.62
N THR A 364 10.67 30.60 -2.13
CA THR A 364 11.86 30.70 -1.27
C THR A 364 11.58 31.33 0.09
N THR A 365 10.51 32.11 0.21
CA THR A 365 10.01 32.66 1.48
C THR A 365 8.49 32.55 1.55
N ALA A 366 7.96 32.49 2.77
CA ALA A 366 6.53 32.50 3.02
C ALA A 366 6.20 33.34 4.25
N VAL A 367 5.06 34.03 4.20
CA VAL A 367 4.43 34.64 5.36
C VAL A 367 3.19 33.82 5.69
N VAL A 368 3.17 33.27 6.90
CA VAL A 368 2.08 32.48 7.46
C VAL A 368 1.30 33.38 8.41
N ASP A 369 0.07 33.74 8.05
CA ASP A 369 -0.78 34.71 8.74
C ASP A 369 -1.91 33.98 9.48
N PHE A 370 -1.80 33.96 10.81
CA PHE A 370 -2.72 33.34 11.76
C PHE A 370 -3.84 34.30 12.18
N GLY A 371 -4.05 35.40 11.47
CA GLY A 371 -5.08 36.40 11.76
C GLY A 371 -4.70 37.29 12.95
N SER A 372 -5.54 37.31 13.98
CA SER A 372 -5.31 38.13 15.18
C SER A 372 -4.06 37.72 15.96
N GLU A 373 -3.63 36.47 15.82
CA GLU A 373 -2.52 35.90 16.57
C GLU A 373 -1.14 36.27 15.98
N GLY A 374 -1.13 36.91 14.81
CA GLY A 374 0.08 37.46 14.19
C GLY A 374 0.51 36.74 12.91
N LYS A 375 1.67 37.16 12.42
CA LYS A 375 2.27 36.65 11.17
C LYS A 375 3.67 36.15 11.45
N ILE A 376 4.03 35.04 10.84
CA ILE A 376 5.35 34.44 10.93
C ILE A 376 5.97 34.43 9.53
N GLU A 377 7.13 35.07 9.38
CA GLU A 377 7.94 34.93 8.18
C GLU A 377 8.83 33.69 8.31
N ALA A 378 8.84 32.85 7.27
CA ALA A 378 9.54 31.58 7.27
C ALA A 378 10.31 31.38 5.96
N HIS A 379 11.45 30.70 6.06
CA HIS A 379 12.18 30.20 4.91
C HIS A 379 11.43 29.02 4.30
N VAL A 380 11.37 28.99 2.97
CA VAL A 380 10.82 27.87 2.21
C VAL A 380 11.99 27.09 1.64
N VAL A 381 12.04 25.79 1.92
CA VAL A 381 13.07 24.88 1.42
C VAL A 381 12.39 23.80 0.60
N ALA A 382 12.83 23.63 -0.66
CA ALA A 382 12.25 22.67 -1.60
C ALA A 382 10.71 22.79 -1.74
N GLY A 383 10.17 24.01 -1.69
CA GLY A 383 8.73 24.26 -1.75
C GLY A 383 7.96 23.76 -0.52
N MET A 384 8.60 23.68 0.64
CA MET A 384 7.95 23.33 1.91
C MET A 384 8.22 24.40 2.96
N VAL A 385 7.24 24.61 3.85
CA VAL A 385 7.33 25.50 5.01
C VAL A 385 6.87 24.77 6.26
N VAL A 386 7.51 25.06 7.40
CA VAL A 386 7.04 24.63 8.72
C VAL A 386 7.30 25.74 9.74
N VAL A 387 6.33 26.01 10.61
CA VAL A 387 6.42 27.00 11.70
C VAL A 387 5.70 26.47 12.95
N TRP A 388 6.02 26.98 14.13
CA TRP A 388 5.18 26.76 15.32
C TRP A 388 3.96 27.67 15.27
N ASP A 389 2.80 27.11 15.57
CA ASP A 389 1.58 27.89 15.81
C ASP A 389 1.78 28.84 16.99
N PRO A 390 1.21 30.05 16.94
CA PRO A 390 1.13 30.92 18.11
C PRO A 390 0.40 30.23 19.27
N GLU A 391 0.82 30.45 20.52
CA GLU A 391 0.30 29.76 21.71
C GLU A 391 -1.24 29.86 21.84
N ASN A 392 -1.82 30.99 21.48
CA ASN A 392 -3.26 31.27 21.58
C ASN A 392 -4.05 30.90 20.31
N PHE A 393 -3.39 30.37 19.28
CA PHE A 393 -4.05 29.98 18.04
C PHE A 393 -4.94 28.75 18.26
N LYS A 394 -6.25 28.91 18.07
CA LYS A 394 -7.24 27.83 18.24
C LYS A 394 -7.51 27.18 16.90
N VAL A 395 -7.18 25.90 16.82
CA VAL A 395 -7.33 25.11 15.60
C VAL A 395 -8.62 24.29 15.68
N SER A 396 -9.40 24.36 14.62
CA SER A 396 -10.62 23.58 14.37
C SER A 396 -10.56 23.03 12.93
N PRO A 397 -11.38 22.04 12.57
CA PRO A 397 -11.40 21.50 11.20
C PRO A 397 -11.65 22.54 10.10
N GLU A 398 -12.31 23.65 10.43
CA GLU A 398 -12.61 24.76 9.51
C GLU A 398 -11.56 25.88 9.54
N THR A 399 -10.58 25.79 10.44
CA THR A 399 -9.55 26.82 10.61
C THR A 399 -8.64 26.84 9.40
N LYS A 400 -8.49 28.02 8.78
CA LYS A 400 -7.58 28.25 7.65
C LYS A 400 -6.57 29.32 8.01
N VAL A 401 -5.34 29.13 7.56
CA VAL A 401 -4.23 30.06 7.69
C VAL A 401 -3.98 30.69 6.33
N ARG A 402 -3.79 32.01 6.26
CA ARG A 402 -3.42 32.65 5.00
C ARG A 402 -1.92 32.51 4.80
N VAL A 403 -1.51 32.01 3.64
CA VAL A 403 -0.11 31.85 3.29
C VAL A 403 0.18 32.69 2.04
N THR A 404 1.20 33.55 2.14
CA THR A 404 1.73 34.30 1.00
C THR A 404 3.16 33.83 0.75
N ALA A 405 3.39 33.12 -0.35
CA ALA A 405 4.70 32.61 -0.74
C ALA A 405 5.31 33.45 -1.87
N ARG A 406 6.61 33.71 -1.80
CA ARG A 406 7.36 34.48 -2.78
C ARG A 406 8.54 33.71 -3.32
N ASP A 407 8.87 33.95 -4.59
CA ASP A 407 10.09 33.41 -5.21
C ASP A 407 11.34 34.23 -4.86
N ALA A 408 12.49 33.80 -5.38
CA ALA A 408 13.78 34.46 -5.17
C ALA A 408 13.85 35.91 -5.68
N LYS A 409 12.92 36.33 -6.55
CA LYS A 409 12.80 37.70 -7.06
C LYS A 409 11.80 38.54 -6.25
N GLY A 410 11.21 37.97 -5.20
CA GLY A 410 10.18 38.58 -4.38
C GLY A 410 8.77 38.58 -5.01
N ALA A 411 8.60 37.95 -6.18
CA ALA A 411 7.31 37.83 -6.84
C ALA A 411 6.42 36.84 -6.09
N VAL A 412 5.14 37.18 -5.92
CA VAL A 412 4.17 36.31 -5.25
C VAL A 412 3.87 35.13 -6.17
N VAL A 413 4.17 33.92 -5.71
CA VAL A 413 3.88 32.67 -6.42
C VAL A 413 2.67 31.93 -5.85
N TYR A 414 2.26 32.30 -4.64
CA TYR A 414 1.02 31.86 -4.02
C TYR A 414 0.53 32.91 -3.02
N ASP A 415 -0.76 33.21 -3.02
CA ASP A 415 -1.44 33.95 -1.96
C ASP A 415 -2.84 33.36 -1.81
N GLY A 416 -3.08 32.68 -0.70
CA GLY A 416 -4.32 31.94 -0.49
C GLY A 416 -4.44 31.38 0.92
N SER A 417 -5.55 30.68 1.17
CA SER A 417 -5.83 30.04 2.44
C SER A 417 -5.53 28.54 2.37
N VAL A 418 -4.80 28.05 3.36
CA VAL A 418 -4.48 26.63 3.55
C VAL A 418 -5.13 26.17 4.85
N PRO A 419 -5.81 25.00 4.91
CA PRO A 419 -6.29 24.43 6.17
C PRO A 419 -5.16 24.32 7.20
N ALA A 420 -5.48 24.53 8.48
CA ALA A 420 -4.51 24.46 9.58
C ALA A 420 -4.28 23.02 10.09
N LEU A 421 -5.10 22.05 9.66
CA LEU A 421 -5.05 20.63 10.01
C LEU A 421 -4.95 19.77 8.76
#